data_AF-A0A939Z1A8-F1
#
_entry.id   AF-A0A939Z1A8-F1
#
_cell.length_a   1.000
_cell.length_b   1.000
_cell.length_c   1.000
_cell.angle_alpha   90.00
_cell.angle_beta   90.00
_cell.angle_gamma   90.00
#
_symmetry.space_group_name_H-M   'P 1'
#
loop_
_entity.id
_entity.type
_entity.pdbx_description
1 polymer ?
#
loop_
_entity_poly.entity_id
_entity_poly.type
_entity_poly.pdbx_seq_one_letter_code
_entity_poly.pdbx_strand_id
1 'polypeptide(L)'
;TVFAIIVAGGCYFLGGFGRLFSNVIPVAENGVPVGGYDAIVPAMLQNLPDILLGVLVILVLSASMSTLSSLVLASSSTLTLDFLKGNVIKDMDEKKQVFVMRVLIVFFILISVIIAIVQYTSNVTFIAQMMGISWGALAGAFLAPFLYGLYWKRTTKASVWVSFIFGCGLMIYNMLFKSSMPAIMQSPINCGVVAMLAGLVIVPVVSLFTKSPDKAIVENAFSCYNRFVTVPVRESLGDEK
;
A
#
# COMPACT_ATOMS: atom_id res chain seq x y z
N THR A 1 9.84 15.79 -2.64
CA THR A 1 10.69 16.75 -3.38
C THR A 1 12.15 16.79 -2.94
N VAL A 2 12.56 16.54 -1.69
CA VAL A 2 13.96 16.10 -1.38
C VAL A 2 13.94 14.78 -0.61
N PHE A 3 13.06 14.70 0.40
CA PHE A 3 12.74 13.46 1.10
C PHE A 3 12.45 12.28 0.18
N ALA A 4 11.63 12.48 -0.86
CA ALA A 4 11.31 11.44 -1.84
C ALA A 4 12.54 10.94 -2.61
N ILE A 5 13.52 11.81 -2.90
CA ILE A 5 14.77 11.41 -3.55
C ILE A 5 15.62 10.57 -2.60
N ILE A 6 15.70 10.96 -1.33
CA ILE A 6 16.44 10.22 -0.31
C ILE A 6 15.82 8.83 -0.11
N VAL A 7 14.48 8.75 0.02
CA VAL A 7 13.77 7.48 0.22
C VAL A 7 13.85 6.60 -1.01
N ALA A 8 13.49 7.11 -2.19
CA ALA A 8 13.52 6.33 -3.43
C ALA A 8 14.95 5.93 -3.81
N GLY A 9 15.91 6.85 -3.67
CA GLY A 9 17.32 6.59 -3.86
C GLY A 9 17.81 5.51 -2.90
N GLY A 10 17.52 5.63 -1.60
CA GLY A 10 17.86 4.63 -0.60
C GLY A 10 17.33 3.23 -0.92
N CYS A 11 16.05 3.12 -1.30
CA CYS A 11 15.45 1.85 -1.71
C CYS A 11 16.12 1.25 -2.96
N TYR A 12 16.43 2.07 -3.96
CA TYR A 12 17.07 1.62 -5.19
C TYR A 12 18.53 1.18 -4.96
N PHE A 13 19.29 1.97 -4.19
CA PHE A 13 20.64 1.63 -3.79
C PHE A 13 20.67 0.35 -2.95
N LEU A 14 19.76 0.18 -1.98
CA LEU A 14 19.69 -1.04 -1.17
C LEU A 14 19.51 -2.29 -2.05
N GLY A 15 18.62 -2.23 -3.05
CA GLY A 15 18.44 -3.31 -4.02
C GLY A 15 19.67 -3.58 -4.89
N GLY A 16 20.35 -2.51 -5.32
CA GLY A 16 21.60 -2.62 -6.09
C GLY A 16 22.77 -3.19 -5.27
N PHE A 17 22.99 -2.67 -4.07
CA PHE A 17 24.03 -3.14 -3.14
C PHE A 17 23.77 -4.56 -2.66
N GLY A 18 22.52 -4.97 -2.47
CA GLY A 18 22.19 -6.35 -2.10
C GLY A 18 22.74 -7.41 -3.08
N ARG A 19 22.92 -7.06 -4.37
CA ARG A 19 23.58 -7.94 -5.35
C ARG A 19 25.08 -8.07 -5.16
N LEU A 20 25.75 -7.08 -4.57
CA LEU A 20 27.19 -7.16 -4.29
C LEU A 20 27.50 -8.11 -3.13
N PHE A 21 26.54 -8.29 -2.23
CA PHE A 21 26.65 -9.22 -1.09
C PHE A 21 26.13 -10.64 -1.41
N SER A 22 25.71 -10.92 -2.65
CA SER A 22 25.26 -12.26 -3.06
C SER A 22 26.34 -13.34 -2.95
N ASN A 23 27.61 -12.95 -2.92
CA ASN A 23 28.76 -13.85 -2.77
C ASN A 23 29.08 -14.17 -1.30
N VAL A 24 28.52 -13.43 -0.34
CA VAL A 24 28.75 -13.59 1.11
C VAL A 24 27.65 -14.43 1.76
N ILE A 25 26.50 -14.53 1.10
CA ILE A 25 25.35 -15.31 1.59
C ILE A 25 25.43 -16.69 0.94
N PRO A 26 25.41 -17.80 1.71
CA PRO A 26 25.36 -19.13 1.10
C PRO A 26 24.13 -19.22 0.20
N VAL A 27 24.35 -19.47 -1.08
CA VAL A 27 23.29 -19.63 -2.09
C VAL A 27 23.04 -21.13 -2.25
N ALA A 28 21.79 -21.58 -2.12
CA ALA A 28 21.42 -22.97 -2.40
C ALA A 28 21.60 -23.28 -3.90
N GLU A 29 21.67 -24.56 -4.29
CA GLU A 29 21.84 -24.99 -5.70
C GLU A 29 20.84 -24.35 -6.69
N ASN A 30 19.72 -23.83 -6.18
CA ASN A 30 18.64 -23.21 -6.96
C ASN A 30 18.82 -21.69 -7.19
N GLY A 31 19.96 -21.10 -6.80
CA GLY A 31 20.23 -19.67 -6.97
C GLY A 31 19.54 -18.74 -5.95
N VAL A 32 18.92 -19.30 -4.91
CA VAL A 32 18.23 -18.56 -3.84
C VAL A 32 19.09 -18.53 -2.57
N PRO A 33 19.23 -17.39 -1.88
CA PRO A 33 19.96 -17.32 -0.61
C PRO A 33 19.38 -18.28 0.43
N VAL A 34 20.24 -18.99 1.18
CA VAL A 34 19.84 -19.83 2.32
C VAL A 34 19.24 -18.90 3.39
N GLY A 35 17.93 -19.06 3.65
CA GLY A 35 17.14 -18.14 4.49
C GLY A 35 16.29 -17.12 3.73
N GLY A 36 16.28 -17.14 2.39
CA GLY A 36 15.47 -16.26 1.55
C GLY A 36 16.06 -14.86 1.36
N TYR A 37 15.39 -14.03 0.54
CA TYR A 37 15.89 -12.69 0.19
C TYR A 37 15.85 -11.66 1.35
N ASP A 38 15.25 -12.02 2.49
CA ASP A 38 15.05 -11.15 3.68
C ASP A 38 16.29 -11.19 4.55
N ALA A 39 17.12 -12.24 4.42
CA ALA A 39 18.39 -12.40 5.10
C ALA A 39 19.50 -11.49 4.54
N ILE A 40 19.28 -10.88 3.36
CA ILE A 40 20.28 -10.02 2.70
C ILE A 40 20.59 -8.79 3.56
N VAL A 41 19.57 -8.10 4.08
CA VAL A 41 19.78 -6.88 4.89
C VAL A 41 20.52 -7.22 6.18
N PRO A 42 20.11 -8.20 7.01
CA PRO A 42 20.90 -8.63 8.16
C PRO A 42 22.35 -9.00 7.82
N ALA A 43 22.59 -9.72 6.72
CA ALA A 43 23.94 -10.11 6.29
C ALA A 43 24.83 -8.90 5.90
N MET A 44 24.25 -7.89 5.25
CA MET A 44 24.96 -6.63 4.95
C MET A 44 25.39 -5.90 6.24
N LEU A 45 24.61 -6.03 7.31
CA LEU A 45 24.81 -5.32 8.56
C LEU A 45 25.86 -5.96 9.49
N GLN A 46 26.14 -7.24 9.32
CA GLN A 46 27.10 -7.99 10.16
C GLN A 46 28.56 -7.52 10.03
N ASN A 47 28.90 -6.80 8.95
CA ASN A 47 30.27 -6.31 8.71
C ASN A 47 30.51 -4.89 9.26
N LEU A 48 29.53 -4.26 9.91
CA LEU A 48 29.67 -2.92 10.49
C LEU A 48 30.18 -2.95 11.94
N PRO A 49 30.82 -1.87 12.42
CA PRO A 49 31.25 -1.76 13.82
C PRO A 49 30.09 -1.95 14.81
N ASP A 50 30.36 -2.59 15.95
CA ASP A 50 29.35 -2.98 16.95
C ASP A 50 28.45 -1.82 17.41
N ILE A 51 29.03 -0.63 17.58
CA ILE A 51 28.30 0.58 17.99
C ILE A 51 27.26 0.98 16.93
N LEU A 52 27.63 0.92 15.65
CA LEU A 52 26.75 1.27 14.55
C LEU A 52 25.66 0.22 14.34
N LEU A 53 26.00 -1.06 14.50
CA LEU A 53 25.02 -2.15 14.50
C LEU A 53 23.99 -1.96 15.63
N GLY A 54 24.44 -1.62 16.85
CA GLY A 54 23.56 -1.35 17.99
C GLY A 54 22.59 -0.20 17.72
N VAL A 55 23.08 0.93 17.20
CA VAL A 55 22.23 2.08 16.83
C VAL A 55 21.22 1.70 15.76
N LEU A 56 21.63 0.95 14.74
CA LEU A 56 20.77 0.56 13.64
C LEU A 56 19.67 -0.41 14.09
N VAL A 57 20.00 -1.39 14.93
CA VAL A 57 19.01 -2.31 15.52
C VAL A 57 17.95 -1.54 16.31
N ILE A 58 18.35 -0.57 17.14
CA ILE A 58 17.43 0.29 17.88
C ILE A 58 16.53 1.08 16.91
N LEU A 59 17.10 1.63 15.84
CA LEU A 59 16.37 2.39 14.82
C LEU A 59 15.33 1.53 14.09
N VAL A 60 15.70 0.31 13.69
CA VAL A 60 14.79 -0.64 13.01
C VAL A 60 13.67 -1.10 13.95
N LEU A 61 14.00 -1.40 15.20
CA LEU A 61 12.99 -1.77 16.22
C LEU A 61 12.01 -0.62 16.47
N SER A 62 12.51 0.61 16.59
CA SER A 62 11.69 1.81 16.74
C SER A 62 10.75 2.03 15.54
N ALA A 63 11.28 1.92 14.32
CA ALA A 63 10.49 2.06 13.09
C ALA A 63 9.40 0.98 12.97
N SER A 64 9.72 -0.27 13.33
CA SER A 64 8.77 -1.39 13.34
C SER A 64 7.62 -1.17 14.32
N MET A 65 7.92 -0.77 15.57
CA MET A 65 6.91 -0.51 16.60
C MET A 65 5.97 0.64 16.21
N SER A 66 6.50 1.71 15.62
CA SER A 66 5.69 2.84 15.13
C SER A 66 4.76 2.44 13.98
N THR A 67 5.26 1.61 13.04
CA THR A 67 4.47 1.12 11.90
C THR A 67 3.36 0.18 12.35
N LEU A 68 3.69 -0.79 13.22
CA LEU A 68 2.72 -1.73 13.77
C LEU A 68 1.62 -0.99 14.54
N SER A 69 1.99 -0.08 15.43
CA SER A 69 1.02 0.70 16.21
C SER A 69 0.05 1.46 15.33
N SER A 70 0.57 2.12 14.28
CA SER A 70 -0.25 2.89 13.34
C SER A 70 -1.20 1.99 12.54
N LEU A 71 -0.73 0.85 12.04
CA LEU A 71 -1.56 -0.09 11.27
C LEU A 71 -2.68 -0.71 12.10
N VAL A 72 -2.37 -1.15 13.32
CA VAL A 72 -3.37 -1.79 14.20
C VAL A 72 -4.40 -0.77 14.69
N LEU A 73 -3.96 0.45 15.02
CA LEU A 73 -4.85 1.53 15.43
C LEU A 73 -5.76 1.97 14.27
N ALA A 74 -5.20 2.19 13.07
CA ALA A 74 -5.98 2.54 11.90
C ALA A 74 -7.02 1.46 11.57
N SER A 75 -6.62 0.18 11.55
CA SER A 75 -7.52 -0.94 11.27
C SER A 75 -8.66 -1.05 12.29
N SER A 76 -8.33 -0.85 13.57
CA SER A 76 -9.30 -0.88 14.66
C SER A 76 -10.26 0.32 14.61
N SER A 77 -9.76 1.51 14.26
CA SER A 77 -10.57 2.73 14.12
C SER A 77 -11.52 2.62 12.93
N THR A 78 -11.04 2.20 11.76
CA THR A 78 -11.84 1.94 10.55
C THR A 78 -12.94 0.91 10.84
N LEU A 79 -12.63 -0.24 11.44
CA LEU A 79 -13.68 -1.22 11.78
C LEU A 79 -14.68 -0.70 12.82
N THR A 80 -14.23 0.08 13.80
CA THR A 80 -15.14 0.59 14.85
C THR A 80 -16.07 1.67 14.30
N LEU A 81 -15.52 2.62 13.55
CA LEU A 81 -16.26 3.79 13.06
C LEU A 81 -17.04 3.47 11.79
N ASP A 82 -16.44 2.78 10.83
CA ASP A 82 -17.05 2.55 9.52
C ASP A 82 -17.98 1.33 9.54
N PHE A 83 -17.59 0.24 10.21
CA PHE A 83 -18.38 -0.99 10.24
C PHE A 83 -19.34 -1.04 11.43
N LEU A 84 -18.84 -0.91 12.68
CA LEU A 84 -19.69 -1.05 13.87
C LEU A 84 -20.64 0.14 14.03
N LYS A 85 -20.13 1.37 14.07
CA LYS A 85 -20.96 2.56 14.25
C LYS A 85 -21.83 2.86 13.03
N GLY A 86 -21.29 2.66 11.83
CA GLY A 86 -22.01 2.88 10.57
C GLY A 86 -23.16 1.89 10.33
N ASN A 87 -23.01 0.62 10.72
CA ASN A 87 -23.88 -0.45 10.23
C ASN A 87 -24.53 -1.34 11.32
N VAL A 88 -23.91 -1.49 12.50
CA VAL A 88 -24.36 -2.48 13.53
C VAL A 88 -24.92 -1.82 14.79
N ILE A 89 -24.31 -0.75 15.29
CA ILE A 89 -24.73 -0.03 16.51
C ILE A 89 -24.67 1.48 16.22
N LYS A 90 -25.80 2.04 15.76
CA LYS A 90 -25.88 3.46 15.35
C LYS A 90 -25.66 4.45 16.49
N ASP A 91 -25.93 4.05 17.74
CA ASP A 91 -25.75 4.87 18.94
C ASP A 91 -24.69 4.28 19.87
N MET A 92 -23.42 4.43 19.49
CA MET A 92 -22.30 4.00 20.32
C MET A 92 -21.68 5.20 21.03
N ASP A 93 -21.81 5.24 22.36
CA ASP A 93 -21.18 6.25 23.23
C ASP A 93 -19.65 6.27 23.05
N GLU A 94 -19.00 7.44 23.21
CA GLU A 94 -17.56 7.61 22.99
C GLU A 94 -16.73 6.66 23.86
N LYS A 95 -17.15 6.44 25.12
CA LYS A 95 -16.45 5.50 26.02
C LYS A 95 -16.54 4.06 25.52
N LYS A 96 -17.69 3.67 24.96
CA LYS A 96 -17.88 2.35 24.34
C LYS A 96 -17.06 2.23 23.04
N GLN A 97 -16.98 3.28 22.22
CA GLN A 97 -16.12 3.30 21.02
C GLN A 97 -14.65 3.07 21.38
N VAL A 98 -14.12 3.78 22.38
CA VAL A 98 -12.73 3.60 22.81
C VAL A 98 -12.50 2.19 23.38
N PHE A 99 -13.45 1.66 24.15
CA PHE A 99 -13.36 0.30 24.67
C PHE A 99 -13.33 -0.74 23.54
N VAL A 100 -14.24 -0.63 22.57
CA VAL A 100 -14.31 -1.51 21.40
C VAL A 100 -13.03 -1.41 20.56
N MET A 101 -12.52 -0.20 20.32
CA MET A 101 -11.23 -0.02 19.64
C MET A 101 -10.10 -0.74 20.38
N ARG A 102 -10.01 -0.61 21.72
CA ARG A 102 -8.99 -1.31 22.52
C ARG A 102 -9.12 -2.84 22.44
N VAL A 103 -10.34 -3.37 22.46
CA VAL A 103 -10.58 -4.81 22.31
C VAL A 103 -10.15 -5.29 20.91
N LEU A 104 -10.50 -4.54 19.86
CA LEU A 104 -10.08 -4.87 18.48
C LEU A 104 -8.55 -4.80 18.32
N ILE A 105 -7.88 -3.84 18.95
CA ILE A 105 -6.41 -3.76 18.96
C ILE A 105 -5.80 -5.06 19.52
N VAL A 106 -6.26 -5.50 20.70
CA VAL A 106 -5.76 -6.75 21.32
C VAL A 106 -6.05 -7.95 20.43
N PHE A 107 -7.25 -8.01 19.84
CA PHE A 107 -7.63 -9.06 18.91
C PHE A 107 -6.72 -9.12 17.68
N PHE A 108 -6.42 -7.98 17.04
CA PHE A 108 -5.50 -7.92 15.91
C PHE A 108 -4.07 -8.31 16.28
N ILE A 109 -3.59 -7.92 17.47
CA ILE A 109 -2.27 -8.33 17.96
C ILE A 109 -2.22 -9.86 18.12
N LEU A 110 -3.26 -10.49 18.69
CA LEU A 110 -3.33 -11.94 18.83
C LEU A 110 -3.30 -12.64 17.47
N ILE A 111 -4.10 -12.18 16.50
CA ILE A 111 -4.08 -12.73 15.14
C ILE A 111 -2.70 -12.58 14.51
N SER A 112 -2.07 -11.40 14.65
CA SER A 112 -0.73 -11.14 14.12
C SER A 112 0.30 -12.11 14.69
N VAL A 113 0.25 -12.41 15.99
CA VAL A 113 1.15 -13.38 16.64
C VAL A 113 0.90 -14.80 16.13
N ILE A 114 -0.36 -15.21 15.99
CA ILE A 114 -0.71 -16.54 15.46
C ILE A 114 -0.17 -16.69 14.03
N ILE A 115 -0.40 -15.70 13.17
CA ILE A 115 0.11 -15.71 11.79
C ILE A 115 1.64 -15.74 11.76
N ALA A 116 2.31 -14.97 12.63
CA ALA A 116 3.77 -14.97 12.70
C ALA A 116 4.35 -16.35 13.07
N ILE A 117 3.73 -17.06 14.02
CA ILE A 117 4.15 -18.41 14.41
C ILE A 117 3.91 -19.42 13.27
N VAL A 118 2.76 -19.34 12.61
CA VAL A 118 2.44 -20.20 11.45
C VAL A 118 3.41 -19.95 10.29
N GLN A 119 3.72 -18.68 10.01
CA GLN A 119 4.66 -18.30 8.95
C GLN A 119 6.08 -18.81 9.23
N TYR A 120 6.55 -18.70 10.47
CA TYR A 120 7.85 -19.22 10.90
C TYR A 120 7.96 -20.73 10.67
N THR A 121 6.87 -21.47 10.92
CA THR A 121 6.84 -22.92 10.75
C THR A 121 6.73 -23.33 9.27
N SER A 122 6.02 -22.52 8.47
CA SER A 122 5.62 -22.92 7.12
C SER A 122 6.64 -22.61 6.02
N ASN A 123 7.73 -21.89 6.26
CA ASN A 123 8.94 -21.69 5.42
C ASN A 123 8.78 -21.40 3.90
N VAL A 124 7.57 -21.25 3.36
CA VAL A 124 7.30 -21.40 1.92
C VAL A 124 6.95 -20.07 1.23
N THR A 125 6.82 -18.96 1.95
CA THR A 125 6.52 -17.67 1.31
C THR A 125 7.35 -16.52 1.87
N PHE A 126 7.95 -15.77 0.95
CA PHE A 126 8.77 -14.60 1.24
C PHE A 126 7.93 -13.43 1.77
N ILE A 127 8.40 -12.70 2.80
CA ILE A 127 7.63 -11.58 3.39
C ILE A 127 7.35 -10.51 2.33
N ALA A 128 8.36 -10.16 1.52
CA ALA A 128 8.14 -9.14 0.49
C ALA A 128 7.25 -9.63 -0.68
N GLN A 129 7.08 -10.94 -0.89
CA GLN A 129 6.10 -11.44 -1.86
C GLN A 129 4.67 -11.24 -1.35
N MET A 130 4.43 -11.53 -0.06
CA MET A 130 3.13 -11.29 0.56
C MET A 130 2.77 -9.80 0.58
N MET A 131 3.75 -8.93 0.90
CA MET A 131 3.58 -7.49 0.72
C MET A 131 3.30 -7.12 -0.74
N GLY A 132 4.03 -7.71 -1.70
CA GLY A 132 3.85 -7.45 -3.12
C GLY A 132 2.44 -7.78 -3.61
N ILE A 133 1.87 -8.90 -3.17
CA ILE A 133 0.48 -9.28 -3.49
C ILE A 133 -0.50 -8.26 -2.87
N SER A 134 -0.34 -7.94 -1.58
CA SER A 134 -1.26 -7.03 -0.86
C SER A 134 -1.25 -5.61 -1.45
N TRP A 135 -0.06 -5.02 -1.60
CA TRP A 135 0.09 -3.68 -2.18
C TRP A 135 -0.23 -3.66 -3.68
N GLY A 136 0.09 -4.73 -4.41
CA GLY A 136 -0.29 -4.88 -5.81
C GLY A 136 -1.81 -4.91 -6.00
N ALA A 137 -2.54 -5.60 -5.11
CA ALA A 137 -4.00 -5.64 -5.14
C ALA A 137 -4.60 -4.27 -4.82
N LEU A 138 -4.12 -3.62 -3.75
CA LEU A 138 -4.57 -2.28 -3.36
C LEU A 138 -4.31 -1.25 -4.45
N ALA A 139 -3.09 -1.23 -5.01
CA ALA A 139 -2.73 -0.29 -6.06
C ALA A 139 -3.49 -0.58 -7.36
N GLY A 140 -3.60 -1.85 -7.77
CA GLY A 140 -4.37 -2.24 -8.96
C GLY A 140 -5.86 -1.93 -8.85
N ALA A 141 -6.44 -2.06 -7.65
CA ALA A 141 -7.86 -1.85 -7.42
C ALA A 141 -8.24 -0.37 -7.24
N PHE A 142 -7.45 0.42 -6.51
CA PHE A 142 -7.85 1.77 -6.08
C PHE A 142 -7.09 2.92 -6.73
N LEU A 143 -5.87 2.71 -7.25
CA LEU A 143 -5.06 3.82 -7.73
C LEU A 143 -5.72 4.58 -8.89
N ALA A 144 -6.19 3.85 -9.91
CA ALA A 144 -6.82 4.46 -11.07
C ALA A 144 -8.18 5.10 -10.73
N PRO A 145 -9.11 4.44 -10.01
CA PRO A 145 -10.34 5.08 -9.54
C PRO A 145 -10.11 6.32 -8.68
N PHE A 146 -9.09 6.32 -7.82
CA PHE A 146 -8.77 7.44 -6.96
C PHE A 146 -8.23 8.63 -7.76
N LEU A 147 -7.28 8.38 -8.67
CA LEU A 147 -6.73 9.41 -9.56
C LEU A 147 -7.83 10.05 -10.42
N TYR A 148 -8.62 9.23 -11.12
CA TYR A 148 -9.69 9.74 -11.97
C TYR A 148 -10.86 10.32 -11.16
N GLY A 149 -11.13 9.84 -9.95
CA GLY A 149 -12.15 10.40 -9.07
C GLY A 149 -11.84 11.85 -8.65
N LEU A 150 -10.57 12.18 -8.44
CA LEU A 150 -10.13 13.53 -8.02
C LEU A 150 -10.03 14.53 -9.17
N TYR A 151 -9.65 14.07 -10.36
CA TYR A 151 -9.36 14.96 -11.51
C TYR A 151 -10.39 14.88 -12.64
N TRP A 152 -11.22 13.83 -12.70
CA TRP A 152 -12.12 13.60 -13.81
C TRP A 152 -13.58 13.39 -13.39
N LYS A 153 -14.41 14.33 -13.85
CA LYS A 153 -15.84 14.44 -13.53
C LYS A 153 -16.72 13.30 -14.06
N ARG A 154 -16.20 12.39 -14.91
CA ARG A 154 -16.96 11.28 -15.51
C ARG A 154 -16.76 9.92 -14.83
N THR A 155 -15.98 9.81 -13.77
CA THR A 155 -15.73 8.53 -13.09
C THR A 155 -17.02 7.90 -12.56
N THR A 156 -17.40 6.72 -13.07
CA THR A 156 -18.69 6.07 -12.76
C THR A 156 -18.52 5.00 -11.69
N LYS A 157 -19.57 4.75 -10.88
CA LYS A 157 -19.56 3.67 -9.86
C LYS A 157 -19.22 2.30 -10.48
N ALA A 158 -19.71 2.04 -11.70
CA ALA A 158 -19.42 0.81 -12.43
C ALA A 158 -17.93 0.70 -12.81
N SER A 159 -17.30 1.79 -13.27
CA SER A 159 -15.85 1.79 -13.57
C SER A 159 -14.99 1.48 -12.35
N VAL A 160 -15.39 1.96 -11.16
CA VAL A 160 -14.72 1.66 -9.89
C VAL A 160 -14.83 0.17 -9.54
N TRP A 161 -16.04 -0.40 -9.63
CA TRP A 161 -16.26 -1.82 -9.35
C TRP A 161 -15.51 -2.74 -10.33
N VAL A 162 -15.51 -2.42 -11.62
CA VAL A 162 -14.77 -3.21 -12.62
C VAL A 162 -13.27 -3.14 -12.37
N SER A 163 -12.72 -1.95 -12.05
CA SER A 163 -11.31 -1.81 -11.69
C SER A 163 -10.96 -2.59 -10.41
N PHE A 164 -11.84 -2.56 -9.41
CA PHE A 164 -11.64 -3.28 -8.15
C PHE A 164 -11.63 -4.80 -8.35
N ILE A 165 -12.63 -5.34 -9.05
CA ILE A 165 -12.73 -6.77 -9.35
C ILE A 165 -11.55 -7.22 -10.22
N PHE A 166 -11.18 -6.42 -11.22
CA PHE A 166 -10.05 -6.73 -12.08
C PHE A 166 -8.72 -6.72 -11.31
N GLY A 167 -8.44 -5.68 -10.52
CA GLY A 167 -7.20 -5.56 -9.75
C GLY A 167 -7.04 -6.67 -8.71
N CYS A 168 -8.08 -6.93 -7.92
CA CYS A 168 -8.09 -8.02 -6.93
C CYS A 168 -8.06 -9.39 -7.61
N GLY A 169 -8.86 -9.59 -8.65
CA GLY A 169 -8.94 -10.84 -9.40
C GLY A 169 -7.61 -11.21 -10.06
N LEU A 170 -6.89 -10.24 -10.64
CA LEU A 170 -5.59 -10.46 -11.25
C LEU A 170 -4.55 -10.89 -10.21
N MET A 171 -4.56 -10.30 -9.01
CA MET A 171 -3.63 -10.70 -7.93
C MET A 171 -3.95 -12.08 -7.36
N ILE A 172 -5.23 -12.40 -7.15
CA ILE A 172 -5.66 -13.72 -6.68
C ILE A 172 -5.31 -14.78 -7.73
N TYR A 173 -5.54 -14.48 -9.02
CA TYR A 173 -5.18 -15.37 -10.11
C TYR A 173 -3.66 -15.60 -10.16
N ASN A 174 -2.86 -14.55 -9.95
CA ASN A 174 -1.40 -14.67 -9.85
C ASN A 174 -0.95 -15.57 -8.69
N MET A 175 -1.63 -15.48 -7.55
CA MET A 175 -1.34 -16.30 -6.37
C MET A 175 -1.67 -17.79 -6.61
N LEU A 176 -2.77 -18.09 -7.31
CA LEU A 176 -3.24 -19.47 -7.54
C LEU A 176 -2.62 -20.14 -8.78
N PHE A 177 -2.37 -19.38 -9.86
CA PHE A 177 -1.95 -19.90 -11.16
C PHE A 177 -0.64 -19.27 -11.65
N LYS A 178 0.34 -19.17 -10.75
CA LYS A 178 1.66 -18.58 -11.05
C LYS A 178 2.35 -19.19 -12.28
N SER A 179 2.19 -20.51 -12.50
CA SER A 179 2.81 -21.24 -13.61
C SER A 179 2.19 -20.90 -14.98
N SER A 180 0.93 -20.50 -15.02
CA SER A 180 0.19 -20.21 -16.26
C SER A 180 0.33 -18.76 -16.73
N MET A 181 1.00 -17.92 -15.97
CA MET A 181 1.20 -16.50 -16.28
C MET A 181 2.50 -16.27 -17.07
N PRO A 182 2.55 -15.25 -17.96
CA PRO A 182 3.77 -14.86 -18.66
C PRO A 182 4.92 -14.67 -17.67
N ALA A 183 6.16 -15.05 -18.04
CA ALA A 183 7.33 -14.99 -17.18
C ALA A 183 7.51 -13.64 -16.46
N ILE A 184 7.10 -12.54 -17.10
CA ILE A 184 7.15 -11.17 -16.57
C ILE A 184 6.16 -10.96 -15.42
N MET A 185 4.97 -11.59 -15.45
CA MET A 185 3.91 -11.49 -14.45
C MET A 185 4.03 -12.52 -13.31
N GLN A 186 4.96 -13.48 -13.38
CA GLN A 186 5.11 -14.48 -12.33
C GLN A 186 5.54 -13.87 -10.99
N SER A 187 6.18 -12.69 -11.00
CA SER A 187 6.45 -11.93 -9.77
C SER A 187 5.19 -11.16 -9.36
N PRO A 188 4.73 -11.29 -8.10
CA PRO A 188 3.57 -10.52 -7.60
C PRO A 188 3.72 -9.01 -7.77
N ILE A 189 4.94 -8.50 -7.66
CA ILE A 189 5.25 -7.07 -7.80
C ILE A 189 4.99 -6.63 -9.25
N ASN A 190 5.49 -7.38 -10.23
CA ASN A 190 5.29 -7.07 -11.64
C ASN A 190 3.82 -7.21 -12.04
N CYS A 191 3.15 -8.23 -11.51
CA CYS A 191 1.71 -8.39 -11.69
C CYS A 191 0.96 -7.16 -11.16
N GLY A 192 1.32 -6.66 -9.97
CA GLY A 192 0.75 -5.44 -9.40
C GLY A 192 0.91 -4.21 -10.30
N VAL A 193 2.09 -4.01 -10.89
CA VAL A 193 2.32 -2.93 -11.87
C VAL A 193 1.42 -3.07 -13.09
N VAL A 194 1.27 -4.29 -13.63
CA VAL A 194 0.36 -4.56 -14.75
C VAL A 194 -1.09 -4.26 -14.35
N ALA A 195 -1.52 -4.63 -13.15
CA ALA A 195 -2.85 -4.31 -12.64
C ALA A 195 -3.07 -2.80 -12.54
N MET A 196 -2.08 -2.03 -12.10
CA MET A 196 -2.14 -0.57 -12.04
C MET A 196 -2.30 0.05 -13.43
N LEU A 197 -1.46 -0.37 -14.38
CA LEU A 197 -1.52 0.13 -15.77
C LEU A 197 -2.84 -0.23 -16.44
N ALA A 198 -3.31 -1.47 -16.24
CA ALA A 198 -4.60 -1.92 -16.74
C ALA A 198 -5.75 -1.12 -16.10
N GLY A 199 -5.70 -0.84 -14.79
CA GLY A 199 -6.68 0.01 -14.11
C GLY A 199 -6.77 1.41 -14.72
N LEU A 200 -5.63 2.00 -15.08
CA LEU A 200 -5.59 3.32 -15.75
C LEU A 200 -6.28 3.33 -17.11
N VAL A 201 -6.38 2.19 -17.80
CA VAL A 201 -7.10 2.05 -19.07
C VAL A 201 -8.56 1.64 -18.85
N ILE A 202 -8.81 0.71 -17.93
CA ILE A 202 -10.15 0.17 -17.65
C ILE A 202 -11.09 1.25 -17.15
N VAL A 203 -10.64 2.09 -16.21
CA VAL A 203 -11.48 3.15 -15.63
C VAL A 203 -12.02 4.11 -16.70
N PRO A 204 -11.21 4.72 -17.59
CA PRO A 204 -11.72 5.58 -18.64
C PRO A 204 -12.57 4.86 -19.68
N VAL A 205 -12.16 3.67 -20.12
CA VAL A 205 -12.94 2.90 -21.10
C VAL A 205 -14.32 2.59 -20.54
N VAL A 206 -14.41 2.01 -19.34
CA VAL A 206 -15.70 1.64 -18.74
C VAL A 206 -16.52 2.88 -18.40
N SER A 207 -15.89 3.96 -17.92
CA SER A 207 -16.55 5.24 -17.63
C SER A 207 -17.19 5.87 -18.87
N LEU A 208 -16.59 5.72 -20.05
CA LEU A 208 -17.16 6.20 -21.32
C LEU A 208 -18.40 5.40 -21.74
N PHE A 209 -18.41 4.10 -21.50
CA PHE A 209 -19.53 3.20 -21.86
C PHE A 209 -20.65 3.14 -20.81
N THR A 210 -20.42 3.61 -19.57
CA THR A 210 -21.44 3.59 -18.51
C THR A 210 -22.14 4.93 -18.33
N LYS A 211 -23.33 4.87 -17.71
CA LYS A 211 -24.16 6.05 -17.45
C LYS A 211 -23.38 7.07 -16.63
N SER A 212 -23.37 8.32 -17.10
CA SER A 212 -22.68 9.41 -16.42
C SER A 212 -23.19 9.56 -14.98
N PRO A 213 -22.30 9.89 -14.02
CA PRO A 213 -22.70 10.14 -12.64
C PRO A 213 -23.68 11.32 -12.56
N ASP A 214 -24.44 11.40 -11.47
CA ASP A 214 -25.35 12.52 -11.23
C ASP A 214 -24.58 13.85 -11.19
N LYS A 215 -24.99 14.79 -12.04
CA LYS A 215 -24.33 16.09 -12.20
C LYS A 215 -24.32 16.88 -10.89
N ALA A 216 -25.39 16.79 -10.10
CA ALA A 216 -25.49 17.51 -8.82
C ALA A 216 -24.46 17.05 -7.79
N ILE A 217 -24.17 15.74 -7.74
CA ILE A 217 -23.18 15.18 -6.81
C ILE A 217 -21.77 15.54 -7.25
N VAL A 218 -21.50 15.45 -8.56
CA VAL A 218 -20.19 15.80 -9.13
C VAL A 218 -19.91 17.29 -8.97
N GLU A 219 -20.88 18.15 -9.25
CA GLU A 219 -20.69 19.60 -9.13
C GLU A 219 -20.46 20.03 -7.67
N ASN A 220 -21.17 19.43 -6.72
CA ASN A 220 -20.90 19.63 -5.29
C ASN A 220 -19.51 19.12 -4.88
N ALA A 221 -19.09 17.94 -5.34
CA ALA A 221 -17.76 17.38 -5.02
C ALA A 221 -16.61 18.22 -5.60
N PHE A 222 -16.81 18.82 -6.78
CA PHE A 222 -15.84 19.69 -7.43
C PHE A 222 -16.00 21.17 -7.10
N SER A 223 -16.98 21.55 -6.26
CA SER A 223 -17.23 22.95 -5.87
C SER A 223 -16.02 23.61 -5.20
N CYS A 224 -15.20 22.83 -4.50
CA CYS A 224 -13.93 23.28 -3.91
C CYS A 224 -12.96 23.87 -4.95
N TYR A 225 -12.98 23.41 -6.20
CA TYR A 225 -12.15 23.96 -7.27
C TYR A 225 -12.66 25.31 -7.79
N ASN A 226 -13.94 25.63 -7.57
CA ASN A 226 -14.58 26.86 -8.02
C ASN A 226 -14.64 27.92 -6.91
N ARG A 227 -14.07 27.65 -5.73
CA ARG A 227 -14.06 28.59 -4.60
C ARG A 227 -13.00 29.66 -4.84
N PHE A 228 -13.45 30.87 -5.20
CA PHE A 228 -12.56 32.04 -5.25
C PHE A 228 -12.11 32.39 -3.84
N VAL A 229 -10.80 32.34 -3.60
CA VAL A 229 -10.19 32.79 -2.34
C VAL A 229 -9.50 34.11 -2.62
N THR A 230 -9.96 35.18 -1.97
CA THR A 230 -9.30 36.48 -2.00
C THR A 230 -8.01 36.41 -1.20
N VAL A 231 -6.88 36.36 -1.88
CA VAL A 231 -5.55 36.45 -1.26
C VAL A 231 -5.08 37.91 -1.27
N PRO A 232 -4.46 38.40 -0.17
CA PRO A 232 -3.86 39.72 -0.15
C PRO A 232 -2.69 39.75 -1.14
N VAL A 233 -2.82 40.58 -2.17
CA VAL A 233 -1.80 40.79 -3.19
C VAL A 233 -0.64 41.58 -2.57
N ARG A 234 0.57 41.00 -2.53
CA ARG A 234 1.79 41.70 -2.05
C ARG A 234 2.57 42.40 -3.15
N GLU A 235 2.34 42.04 -4.42
CA GLU A 235 2.85 42.79 -5.58
C GLU A 235 1.70 42.97 -6.56
N SER A 236 1.30 44.22 -6.77
CA SER A 236 0.47 44.59 -7.88
C SER A 236 1.26 44.30 -9.15
N LEU A 237 0.82 43.34 -9.96
CA LEU A 237 1.07 43.40 -11.39
C LEU A 237 0.39 44.69 -11.86
N GLY A 238 1.18 45.76 -11.90
CA GLY A 238 0.78 47.02 -12.46
C GLY A 238 0.47 46.82 -13.93
N ASP A 239 -0.55 47.51 -14.41
CA ASP A 239 -0.78 47.75 -15.81
C ASP A 239 0.52 48.33 -16.43
N GLU A 240 1.26 47.52 -17.17
CA GLU A 240 2.13 48.02 -18.23
C GLU A 240 1.47 47.77 -19.58
N LYS A 241 0.68 48.78 -19.97
CA LYS A 241 0.32 49.26 -21.32
C LYS A 241 -0.35 48.32 -22.31
#